data_AF-A0A972L4K7-F1
#
_entry.id   AF-A0A972L4K7-F1
#
_cell.length_a   1.000
_cell.length_b   1.000
_cell.length_c   1.000
_cell.angle_alpha   90.00
_cell.angle_beta   90.00
_cell.angle_gamma   90.00
#
_symmetry.space_group_name_H-M   'P 1'
#
loop_
_entity.id
_entity.type
_entity.pdbx_description
1 polymer ?
#
loop_
_entity_poly.entity_id
_entity_poly.type
_entity_poly.pdbx_seq_one_letter_code
_entity_poly.pdbx_strand_id
1 'polypeptide(L)'
;METIIKVLSVNISEKKGTIKKPVENINLTETGVERDAHSGPWNRMVSLLGSESIEKFGKESKREFIYGEFAENISTKGIKLYET
;
A
#
# COMPACT_ATOMS: atom_id res chain seq x y z
N MET A 1 3.50 3.39 26.28
CA MET A 1 2.31 2.78 25.65
C MET A 1 2.80 2.02 24.43
N GLU A 2 2.29 0.82 24.18
CA GLU A 2 2.62 0.06 22.98
C GLU A 2 1.98 0.73 21.75
N THR A 3 2.78 0.93 20.69
CA THR A 3 2.26 1.44 19.42
C THR A 3 1.53 0.31 18.70
N ILE A 4 0.21 0.41 18.59
CA ILE A 4 -0.59 -0.55 17.82
C ILE A 4 -0.56 -0.14 16.34
N ILE A 5 0.03 -0.99 15.51
CA ILE A 5 0.06 -0.83 14.07
C ILE A 5 -0.97 -1.79 13.47
N LYS A 6 -1.77 -1.31 12.52
CA LYS A 6 -2.77 -2.13 11.81
C LYS A 6 -2.47 -2.15 10.32
N VAL A 7 -2.63 -3.32 9.71
CA VAL A 7 -2.79 -3.46 8.26
C VAL A 7 -4.28 -3.34 7.97
N LEU A 8 -4.67 -2.34 7.18
CA LEU A 8 -6.07 -2.09 6.81
C LEU A 8 -6.45 -2.76 5.50
N SER A 9 -5.48 -2.88 4.58
CA SER A 9 -5.69 -3.53 3.30
C SER A 9 -4.37 -3.98 2.70
N VAL A 10 -4.45 -5.00 1.86
CA VAL A 10 -3.35 -5.46 1.01
C VAL A 10 -3.82 -5.47 -0.44
N ASN A 11 -2.97 -4.97 -1.34
CA ASN A 11 -3.37 -4.66 -2.71
C ASN A 11 -2.34 -5.16 -3.72
N ILE A 12 -2.82 -5.65 -4.87
CA ILE A 12 -2.00 -6.07 -5.99
C ILE A 12 -2.50 -5.49 -7.32
N SER A 13 -1.60 -5.40 -8.30
CA SER A 13 -1.94 -5.06 -9.69
C SER A 13 -1.34 -6.10 -10.62
N GLU A 14 -2.15 -6.76 -11.46
CA GLU A 14 -1.65 -7.76 -12.42
C GLU A 14 -0.86 -7.15 -13.59
N LYS A 15 -1.02 -5.84 -13.85
CA LYS A 15 -0.36 -5.12 -14.95
C LYS A 15 0.33 -3.85 -14.44
N LYS A 16 1.45 -3.49 -15.05
CA LYS A 16 2.12 -2.21 -14.77
C LYS A 16 1.26 -1.04 -15.28
N GLY A 17 1.31 0.08 -14.58
CA GLY A 17 0.55 1.28 -14.94
C GLY A 17 -0.95 1.22 -14.61
N THR A 18 -1.43 0.17 -13.93
CA THR A 18 -2.79 0.10 -13.40
C THR A 18 -2.80 0.29 -11.89
N ILE A 19 -3.89 0.83 -11.35
CA ILE A 19 -4.11 0.88 -9.90
C ILE A 19 -4.04 -0.53 -9.30
N LYS A 20 -3.58 -0.62 -8.05
CA LYS A 20 -3.70 -1.86 -7.27
C LYS A 20 -5.13 -1.99 -6.75
N LYS A 21 -5.59 -3.23 -6.58
CA LYS A 21 -6.91 -3.54 -6.03
C LYS A 21 -6.77 -4.34 -4.74
N PRO A 22 -7.66 -4.12 -3.76
CA PRO A 22 -7.68 -4.90 -2.53
C PRO A 22 -7.85 -6.40 -2.79
N VAL A 23 -7.14 -7.22 -2.03
CA VAL A 23 -7.26 -8.67 -2.00
C VAL A 23 -7.31 -9.16 -0.54
N GLU A 24 -7.78 -10.38 -0.33
CA GLU A 24 -7.92 -10.95 1.02
C GLU A 24 -6.58 -11.16 1.71
N ASN A 25 -5.56 -11.57 0.95
CA ASN A 25 -4.21 -11.82 1.44
C ASN A 25 -3.18 -11.61 0.33
N ILE A 26 -1.93 -11.42 0.74
CA ILE A 26 -0.76 -11.40 -0.14
C ILE A 26 0.32 -12.31 0.40
N ASN A 27 1.09 -12.91 -0.49
CA ASN A 27 2.30 -13.65 -0.14
C ASN A 27 3.52 -12.74 -0.38
N LEU A 28 4.31 -12.52 0.67
CA LEU A 28 5.60 -11.85 0.57
C LEU A 28 6.68 -12.88 0.24
N THR A 29 7.46 -12.58 -0.80
CA THR A 29 8.55 -13.42 -1.30
C THR A 29 9.85 -12.60 -1.32
N GLU A 30 10.98 -13.26 -1.58
CA GLU A 30 12.27 -12.57 -1.78
C GLU A 30 12.26 -11.56 -2.93
N THR A 31 11.32 -11.72 -3.88
CA THR A 31 11.16 -10.83 -5.03
C THR A 31 9.97 -9.87 -4.90
N GLY A 32 9.35 -9.76 -3.72
CA GLY A 32 8.21 -8.87 -3.48
C GLY A 32 6.88 -9.61 -3.33
N VAL A 33 5.78 -8.93 -3.67
CA VAL A 33 4.42 -9.48 -3.55
C VAL A 33 4.14 -10.45 -4.70
N GLU A 34 3.76 -11.69 -4.39
CA GLU A 34 3.38 -12.68 -5.39
C GLU A 34 2.22 -12.15 -6.25
N ARG A 35 2.29 -12.36 -7.57
CA ARG A 35 1.30 -11.90 -8.59
C ARG A 35 1.20 -10.38 -8.77
N ASP A 36 2.04 -9.60 -8.08
CA ASP A 36 2.12 -8.16 -8.35
C ASP A 36 3.01 -7.85 -9.56
N ALA A 37 2.56 -6.94 -10.42
CA ALA A 37 3.29 -6.53 -11.62
C ALA A 37 4.64 -5.85 -11.33
N HIS A 38 4.89 -5.45 -10.08
CA HIS A 38 6.16 -4.88 -9.64
C HIS A 38 7.03 -5.89 -8.88
N SER A 39 6.64 -7.17 -8.80
CA SER A 39 7.50 -8.24 -8.30
C SER A 39 8.71 -8.45 -9.21
N GLY A 40 9.88 -8.73 -8.63
CA GLY A 40 11.14 -8.99 -9.34
C GLY A 40 12.38 -8.58 -8.55
N PRO A 41 13.60 -8.86 -9.03
CA PRO A 41 14.84 -8.63 -8.29
C PRO A 41 15.30 -7.16 -8.38
N TRP A 42 14.69 -6.27 -7.60
CA TRP A 42 15.05 -4.84 -7.55
C TRP A 42 14.71 -4.22 -6.17
N ASN A 43 14.99 -2.94 -5.96
CA ASN A 43 15.03 -2.37 -4.60
C ASN A 43 13.70 -1.86 -4.01
N ARG A 44 12.58 -1.83 -4.75
CA ARG A 44 11.28 -1.33 -4.22
C ARG A 44 10.13 -2.31 -4.48
N MET A 45 10.36 -3.57 -4.14
CA MET A 45 9.47 -4.70 -4.44
C MET A 45 8.14 -4.71 -3.66
N VAL A 46 8.08 -3.96 -2.55
CA VAL A 46 6.89 -3.84 -1.69
C VAL A 46 6.73 -2.37 -1.31
N SER A 47 5.51 -1.86 -1.40
CA SER A 47 5.16 -0.48 -1.01
C SER A 47 4.19 -0.45 0.17
N LEU A 48 4.44 0.47 1.10
CA LEU A 48 3.56 0.78 2.23
C LEU A 48 3.03 2.21 2.10
N LEU A 49 1.79 2.45 2.51
CA LEU A 49 1.23 3.79 2.67
C LEU A 49 0.38 3.86 3.94
N GLY A 50 0.45 5.00 4.64
CA GLY A 50 -0.35 5.24 5.84
C GLY A 50 -1.74 5.76 5.45
N SER A 51 -2.78 5.23 6.10
CA SER A 51 -4.17 5.74 5.97
C SER A 51 -4.24 7.21 6.34
N GLU A 52 -3.39 7.66 7.26
CA GLU A 52 -3.24 9.06 7.65
C GLU A 52 -2.88 9.95 6.46
N SER A 53 -2.01 9.48 5.55
CA SER A 53 -1.64 10.20 4.32
C SER A 53 -2.76 10.18 3.28
N ILE A 54 -3.45 9.05 3.13
CA ILE A 54 -4.59 8.89 2.20
C ILE A 54 -5.73 9.82 2.62
N GLU A 55 -6.09 9.82 3.91
CA GLU A 55 -7.15 10.66 4.47
C GLU A 55 -6.81 12.15 4.35
N LYS A 56 -5.54 12.52 4.58
CA LYS A 56 -5.08 13.91 4.38
C LYS A 56 -5.28 14.35 2.93
N PHE A 57 -4.77 13.57 1.98
CA PHE A 57 -4.91 13.89 0.56
C PHE A 57 -6.36 13.90 0.10
N GLY A 58 -7.19 12.94 0.56
CA GLY A 58 -8.61 12.88 0.24
C GLY A 58 -9.40 14.11 0.67
N LYS A 59 -9.06 14.68 1.84
CA LYS A 59 -9.63 15.96 2.29
C LYS A 59 -9.22 17.12 1.40
N GLU A 60 -7.94 17.20 1.05
CA GLU A 60 -7.40 18.26 0.17
C GLU A 60 -8.00 18.20 -1.24
N SER A 61 -8.13 17.00 -1.80
CA SER A 61 -8.67 16.79 -3.15
C SER A 61 -10.19 16.66 -3.21
N LYS A 62 -10.89 16.70 -2.06
CA LYS A 62 -12.34 16.48 -1.92
C LYS A 62 -12.82 15.18 -2.60
N ARG A 63 -12.05 14.11 -2.43
CA ARG A 63 -12.32 12.81 -3.04
C ARG A 63 -12.01 11.68 -2.07
N GLU A 64 -12.87 10.67 -2.03
CA GLU A 64 -12.57 9.41 -1.36
C GLU A 64 -11.76 8.49 -2.27
N PHE A 65 -10.78 7.81 -1.69
CA PHE A 65 -9.90 6.88 -2.38
C PHE A 65 -10.07 5.49 -1.79
N ILE A 66 -10.11 4.49 -2.66
CA ILE A 66 -10.00 3.10 -2.23
C ILE A 66 -8.54 2.71 -2.04
N TYR A 67 -8.27 1.76 -1.15
CA TYR A 67 -6.91 1.25 -0.96
C TYR A 67 -6.37 0.64 -2.27
N GLY A 68 -5.09 0.91 -2.55
CA GLY A 68 -4.39 0.51 -3.77
C GLY A 68 -4.39 1.57 -4.89
N GLU A 69 -5.20 2.63 -4.80
CA GLU A 69 -5.20 3.72 -5.80
C GLU A 69 -3.88 4.49 -5.86
N PHE A 70 -3.14 4.54 -4.75
CA PHE A 70 -1.81 5.14 -4.69
C PHE A 70 -0.69 4.14 -5.00
N ALA A 71 -1.05 2.97 -5.55
CA ALA A 71 -0.15 1.88 -5.88
C ALA A 71 0.63 1.31 -4.67
N GLU A 72 0.08 1.42 -3.47
CA GLU A 72 0.61 0.77 -2.27
C GLU A 72 0.21 -0.71 -2.20
N ASN A 73 1.14 -1.59 -1.83
CA ASN A 73 0.81 -2.99 -1.55
C ASN A 73 0.17 -3.16 -0.18
N ILE A 74 0.55 -2.35 0.80
CA ILE A 74 0.08 -2.49 2.17
C ILE A 74 -0.36 -1.12 2.68
N SER A 75 -1.65 -0.98 2.96
CA SER A 75 -2.22 0.21 3.58
C SER A 75 -2.21 0.02 5.10
N THR A 76 -1.57 0.92 5.82
CA THR A 76 -1.29 0.81 7.26
C THR A 76 -1.97 1.91 8.08
N LYS A 77 -2.06 1.73 9.40
CA LYS A 77 -2.50 2.76 10.34
C LYS A 77 -1.73 2.67 11.64
N GLY A 78 -1.44 3.81 12.26
CA GLY A 78 -0.70 3.90 13.52
C GLY A 78 0.83 3.86 13.35
N ILE A 79 1.34 4.08 12.14
CA ILE A 79 2.77 4.13 11.84
C ILE A 79 3.12 5.36 10.99
N LYS A 80 4.16 6.11 11.40
CA LYS A 80 4.74 7.19 10.61
C LYS A 80 5.72 6.58 9.61
N LEU A 81 5.36 6.59 8.32
CA LEU A 81 6.16 6.01 7.23
C LEU A 81 7.10 6.99 6.54
N TYR A 82 6.97 8.29 6.81
CA TYR A 82 7.83 9.32 6.24
C TYR A 82 8.24 10.31 7.34
N GLU A 83 9.49 10.74 7.27
CA GLU A 83 10.00 11.87 8.02
C GLU A 83 10.72 12.77 7.02
N THR A 84 10.32 14.02 6.98
CA THR A 84 10.83 15.06 6.07
C THR A 84 11.67 16.04 6.84
#